data_AF-A0A938UXQ4-F1
#
_entry.id   AF-A0A938UXQ4-F1
#
_cell.length_a   1.000
_cell.length_b   1.000
_cell.length_c   1.000
_cell.angle_alpha   90.00
_cell.angle_beta   90.00
_cell.angle_gamma   90.00
#
_symmetry.space_group_name_H-M   'P 1'
#
loop_
_entity.id
_entity.type
_entity.pdbx_description
1 polymer ?
#
loop_
_entity_poly.entity_id
_entity_poly.type
_entity_poly.pdbx_seq_one_letter_code
_entity_poly.pdbx_strand_id
1 'polypeptide(L)' 'KVGRYVKKYLAGAEGVPVEARMKILRLIENMSGGTALVESMHGAGSPQTQKVMYGRLGNLEQKKRWAKKIVGID' A
#
# COMPACT_ATOMS: atom_id res chain seq x y z
N LYS A 1 0.54 -29.44 25.99
CA LYS A 1 1.67 -30.31 25.55
C LYS A 1 2.53 -29.69 24.44
N VAL A 2 1.94 -29.06 23.42
CA VAL A 2 2.67 -28.48 22.26
C VAL A 2 3.51 -27.24 22.58
N GLY A 3 3.07 -26.38 23.51
CA GLY A 3 3.72 -25.09 23.81
C GLY A 3 5.21 -25.14 24.13
N ARG A 4 5.72 -26.24 24.74
CA ARG A 4 7.16 -26.41 24.99
C ARG A 4 7.98 -26.44 23.70
N TYR A 5 7.44 -27.10 22.67
CA TYR A 5 8.10 -27.23 21.37
C TYR A 5 8.02 -25.93 20.59
N VAL A 6 6.89 -25.22 20.69
CA VAL A 6 6.74 -23.87 20.12
C VAL A 6 7.78 -22.92 20.70
N LYS A 7 7.92 -22.87 22.03
CA LYS A 7 8.96 -22.06 22.69
C LYS A 7 10.38 -22.47 22.27
N LYS A 8 10.67 -23.77 22.20
CA LYS A 8 11.98 -24.26 21.80
C LYS A 8 12.33 -23.91 20.35
N TYR A 9 11.44 -24.20 19.42
CA TYR A 9 11.75 -24.14 17.98
C TYR A 9 11.43 -22.81 17.32
N LEU A 10 10.65 -21.93 17.96
CA LEU A 10 10.40 -20.56 17.46
C LEU A 10 11.24 -19.49 18.17
N ALA A 11 12.21 -19.89 19.00
CA ALA A 11 13.22 -18.98 19.55
C ALA A 11 13.98 -18.28 18.43
N GLY A 12 14.23 -16.99 18.61
CA GLY A 12 14.95 -16.14 17.65
C GLY A 12 16.26 -15.65 18.22
N ALA A 13 16.55 -14.36 18.04
CA ALA A 13 17.71 -13.70 18.64
C ALA A 13 17.76 -13.89 20.16
N GLU A 14 18.97 -13.97 20.69
CA GLU A 14 19.22 -14.12 22.13
C GLU A 14 18.55 -12.99 22.92
N GLY A 15 17.98 -13.33 24.08
CA GLY A 15 17.28 -12.37 24.95
C GLY A 15 15.87 -11.99 24.50
N VAL A 16 15.40 -12.40 23.31
CA VAL A 16 14.05 -12.06 22.82
C VAL A 16 13.03 -13.12 23.23
N PRO A 17 11.94 -12.75 23.95
CA PRO A 17 10.87 -13.68 24.27
C PRO A 17 10.13 -14.18 23.01
N VAL A 18 9.93 -15.50 22.91
CA VAL A 18 9.21 -16.13 21.78
C VAL A 18 7.82 -15.53 21.57
N GLU A 19 7.11 -15.22 22.65
CA GLU A 19 5.79 -14.61 22.58
C GLU A 19 5.81 -13.23 21.90
N ALA A 20 6.81 -12.39 22.22
CA ALA A 20 6.98 -11.08 21.60
C ALA A 20 7.22 -11.24 20.09
N ARG A 21 8.07 -12.20 19.69
CA ARG A 21 8.30 -12.55 18.29
C ARG A 21 7.01 -13.00 17.59
N MET A 22 6.21 -13.85 18.23
CA MET A 22 4.94 -14.30 17.65
C MET A 22 3.93 -13.16 17.50
N LYS A 23 3.82 -12.27 18.49
CA LYS A 23 2.92 -11.12 18.46
C LYS A 23 3.24 -10.18 17.29
N ILE A 24 4.52 -9.83 17.11
CA ILE A 24 4.92 -8.94 16.01
C ILE A 24 4.73 -9.60 14.64
N LEU A 25 5.01 -10.91 14.51
CA LEU A 25 4.77 -11.64 13.26
C LEU A 25 3.28 -11.69 12.90
N ARG A 26 2.40 -11.91 13.88
CA ARG A 26 0.94 -11.88 13.64
C ARG A 26 0.44 -10.49 13.27
N LEU A 27 1.02 -9.44 13.85
CA LEU A 27 0.70 -8.07 13.44
C LEU A 27 1.11 -7.81 11.99
N ILE A 28 2.35 -8.15 11.61
CA ILE A 28 2.85 -7.99 10.24
C ILE A 28 1.99 -8.78 9.25
N GLU A 29 1.68 -10.04 9.57
CA GLU A 29 0.79 -10.88 8.76
C GLU A 29 -0.58 -10.21 8.57
N ASN A 30 -1.20 -9.73 9.65
CA ASN A 30 -2.51 -9.09 9.56
C ASN A 30 -2.48 -7.79 8.75
N MET A 31 -1.40 -7.00 8.84
CA MET A 31 -1.27 -5.75 8.08
C MET A 31 -0.94 -5.97 6.61
N SER A 32 -0.19 -7.04 6.27
CA SER A 32 0.30 -7.28 4.90
C SER A 32 -0.52 -8.30 4.11
N GLY A 33 -1.10 -9.30 4.77
CA GLY A 33 -1.96 -10.31 4.17
C GLY A 33 -3.45 -10.14 4.49
N GLY A 34 -3.79 -9.23 5.40
CA GLY A 34 -5.18 -8.93 5.75
C GLY A 34 -5.88 -7.99 4.77
N THR A 35 -7.04 -7.47 5.18
CA THR A 35 -7.94 -6.69 4.31
C THR A 35 -7.50 -5.24 4.09
N ALA A 36 -6.53 -4.74 4.85
CA ALA A 36 -6.10 -3.34 4.80
C ALA A 36 -5.67 -2.91 3.39
N LEU A 37 -4.94 -3.76 2.66
CA LEU A 37 -4.49 -3.44 1.30
C LEU A 37 -5.64 -3.36 0.29
N VAL A 38 -6.69 -4.16 0.48
CA VAL A 38 -7.86 -4.15 -0.41
C VAL A 38 -8.65 -2.86 -0.22
N GLU A 39 -8.81 -2.43 1.03
CA GLU A 39 -9.41 -1.13 1.35
C GLU A 39 -8.59 0.00 0.75
N SER A 40 -7.26 0.02 0.91
CA SER A 40 -6.43 1.08 0.32
C SER A 40 -6.50 1.14 -1.22
N MET A 41 -6.73 0.00 -1.88
CA MET A 41 -6.84 -0.07 -3.35
C MET A 41 -8.22 0.39 -3.87
N HIS A 42 -9.29 0.16 -3.11
CA HIS A 42 -10.67 0.36 -3.59
C HIS A 42 -11.47 1.39 -2.78
N GLY A 43 -10.93 1.86 -1.67
CA GLY A 43 -11.46 2.92 -0.84
C GLY A 43 -11.62 4.19 -1.65
N ALA A 44 -12.79 4.80 -1.58
CA ALA A 44 -13.20 5.92 -2.45
C ALA A 44 -13.16 5.63 -3.96
N GLY A 45 -13.10 4.35 -4.36
CA GLY A 45 -13.13 3.88 -5.75
C GLY A 45 -11.79 3.35 -6.23
N SER A 46 -11.85 2.39 -7.17
CA SER A 46 -10.66 1.78 -7.77
C SER A 46 -9.74 2.82 -8.45
N PRO A 47 -8.45 2.50 -8.71
CA PRO A 47 -7.50 3.45 -9.31
C PRO A 47 -7.95 4.05 -10.64
N GLN A 48 -8.79 3.32 -11.38
CA GLN A 48 -9.34 3.80 -12.65
C GLN A 48 -10.26 5.02 -12.47
N THR A 49 -10.99 5.11 -11.36
CA THR A 49 -11.84 6.26 -11.04
C THR A 49 -11.00 7.53 -10.98
N GLN A 50 -9.86 7.49 -10.31
CA GLN A 50 -8.97 8.64 -10.18
C GLN A 50 -8.36 9.04 -11.54
N LYS A 51 -7.93 8.07 -12.36
CA LYS A 51 -7.43 8.34 -13.73
C LYS A 51 -8.46 9.09 -14.59
N VAL A 52 -9.73 8.70 -14.51
CA VAL A 52 -10.81 9.39 -15.22
C VAL A 52 -10.96 10.82 -14.72
N MET A 53 -10.93 11.04 -13.40
CA MET A 53 -11.05 12.38 -12.82
C MET A 53 -9.87 13.29 -13.19
N TYR A 54 -8.65 12.77 -13.21
CA TYR A 54 -7.49 13.53 -13.71
C TYR A 54 -7.64 13.92 -15.18
N GLY A 55 -8.17 13.02 -16.02
CA GLY A 55 -8.48 13.33 -17.41
C GLY A 55 -9.51 14.47 -17.55
N ARG A 56 -10.55 14.46 -16.72
CA ARG A 56 -11.61 15.49 -16.72
C ARG A 56 -11.14 16.84 -16.19
N LEU A 57 -10.39 16.85 -15.09
CA LEU A 57 -9.97 18.07 -14.39
C LEU A 57 -8.62 18.63 -14.88
N GLY A 58 -7.90 17.86 -15.71
CA GLY A 58 -6.53 18.17 -16.11
C GLY A 58 -6.36 19.31 -17.12
N ASN A 59 -7.45 19.86 -17.68
CA ASN A 59 -7.47 20.95 -18.67
C ASN A 59 -6.45 20.77 -19.82
N LEU A 60 -6.43 19.57 -20.41
CA LEU A 60 -5.38 19.18 -21.36
C LEU A 60 -5.33 20.10 -22.59
N GLU A 61 -6.47 20.53 -23.11
CA GLU A 61 -6.53 21.44 -24.27
C GLU A 61 -5.93 22.82 -23.97
N GLN A 62 -6.09 23.33 -22.75
CA GLN A 62 -5.46 24.58 -22.35
C GLN A 62 -3.93 24.43 -22.29
N LYS A 63 -3.45 23.31 -21.73
CA LYS A 63 -2.02 22.99 -21.69
C LYS A 63 -1.43 22.86 -23.09
N LYS A 64 -2.15 22.24 -24.04
CA LYS A 64 -1.75 22.19 -25.45
C LYS A 64 -1.64 23.58 -26.08
N ARG A 65 -2.61 24.47 -25.82
CA ARG A 65 -2.54 25.87 -26.30
C ARG A 65 -1.33 26.61 -25.74
N TRP A 66 -1.03 26.46 -24.46
CA TRP A 66 0.16 27.07 -23.87
C TRP A 66 1.45 26.53 -24.48
N ALA A 67 1.55 25.21 -24.70
CA ALA A 67 2.71 24.61 -25.34
C ALA A 67 2.91 25.17 -26.76
N LYS A 68 1.86 25.19 -27.58
CA LYS A 68 1.85 25.78 -28.93
C LYS A 68 2.32 27.23 -28.95
N LYS A 69 1.79 28.06 -28.04
CA LYS A 69 2.19 29.46 -27.90
C LYS A 69 3.67 29.63 -27.56
N ILE A 70 4.21 28.78 -26.68
CA ILE A 70 5.64 28.82 -26.30
C ILE A 70 6.54 28.51 -27.49
N VAL A 71 6.14 27.56 -28.34
CA VAL A 71 6.94 27.15 -29.52
C VAL A 71 6.64 27.96 -30.79
N GLY A 72 5.74 28.94 -30.73
CA GLY A 72 5.40 29.81 -31.86
C GLY A 72 4.62 29.12 -32.98
N ILE A 73 3.87 28.06 -32.66
CA ILE A 73 3.04 27.30 -33.61
C ILE A 73 1.57 27.50 -33.21
N ASP A 74 0.99 28.64 -33.57
CA ASP A 74 -0.47 28.86 -33.42
C ASP A 74 -1.25 28.16 -34.55
#